data_AF-A0A2S9JBP4-F1
#
_entry.id   AF-A0A2S9JBP4-F1
#
_cell.length_a   1.000
_cell.length_b   1.000
_cell.length_c   1.000
_cell.angle_alpha   90.00
_cell.angle_beta   90.00
_cell.angle_gamma   90.00
#
_symmetry.space_group_name_H-M   'P 1'
#
loop_
_entity.id
_entity.type
_entity.pdbx_description
1 polymer ?
#
loop_
_entity_poly.entity_id
_entity_poly.type
_entity_poly.pdbx_seq_one_letter_code
_entity_poly.pdbx_strand_id
1 'polypeptide(L)' 'MSNEQICHVAVSQKNDTSWYYVLVIDGDAGPQIGPYRTEQEARSAGEKELADLDLGADE' A
#
# COMPACT_ATOMS: atom_id res chain seq x y z
N MET A 1 -3.75 -10.83 -23.40
CA MET A 1 -2.94 -9.86 -22.63
C MET A 1 -3.45 -9.98 -21.22
N SER A 2 -2.66 -10.56 -20.31
CA SER A 2 -3.04 -10.66 -18.91
C SER A 2 -2.97 -9.26 -18.33
N ASN A 3 -4.11 -8.57 -18.26
CA ASN A 3 -4.26 -7.40 -17.42
C ASN A 3 -4.37 -7.91 -15.97
N GLU A 4 -3.26 -8.44 -15.45
CA GLU A 4 -3.12 -8.64 -14.02
C GLU A 4 -3.12 -7.24 -13.42
N GLN A 5 -4.17 -6.88 -12.66
CA GLN A 5 -4.16 -5.64 -11.89
C GLN A 5 -2.95 -5.68 -10.96
N ILE A 6 -1.97 -4.82 -11.23
CA ILE A 6 -0.73 -4.78 -10.46
C ILE A 6 -1.01 -3.92 -9.23
N CYS A 7 -1.46 -4.59 -8.17
CA CYS A 7 -1.69 -4.02 -6.85
C CYS A 7 -0.44 -4.28 -5.99
N HIS A 8 0.23 -3.23 -5.52
CA HIS A 8 1.36 -3.37 -4.60
C HIS A 8 1.48 -2.22 -3.60
N VAL A 9 2.12 -2.50 -2.47
CA VAL A 9 2.36 -1.52 -1.41
C VAL A 9 3.73 -0.92 -1.61
N ALA A 10 3.80 0.40 -1.78
CA ALA A 10 5.07 1.13 -1.78
C ALA A 10 5.23 1.84 -0.44
N VAL A 11 6.31 1.53 0.27
CA VAL A 11 6.65 2.16 1.55
C VAL A 11 7.74 3.21 1.30
N SER A 12 7.59 4.37 1.92
CA SER A 12 8.54 5.47 1.82
C SER A 12 8.72 6.16 3.16
N GLN A 13 9.97 6.41 3.52
CA GLN A 13 10.33 7.18 4.69
C GLN A 13 10.34 8.67 4.33
N LYS A 14 9.46 9.46 4.95
CA LYS A 14 9.44 10.91 4.72
C LYS A 14 10.46 11.64 5.61
N ASN A 15 10.60 11.16 6.84
CA ASN A 15 11.52 11.69 7.85
C ASN A 15 12.16 10.51 8.62
N ASP A 16 13.28 10.76 9.31
CA ASP A 16 14.05 9.76 10.10
C ASP A 16 13.20 8.84 11.00
N THR A 17 12.05 9.33 11.48
CA THR A 17 11.18 8.62 12.42
C THR A 17 9.77 8.34 11.89
N SER A 18 9.48 8.69 10.63
CA SER A 18 8.12 8.61 10.08
C SER A 18 8.09 7.89 8.74
N TRP A 19 7.53 6.69 8.78
CA TRP A 19 7.29 5.84 7.63
C TRP A 19 5.87 6.01 7.12
N TYR A 20 5.69 5.94 5.82
CA TYR A 20 4.39 6.02 5.19
C TYR A 20 4.31 4.95 4.12
N TYR A 21 3.10 4.49 3.81
CA TYR A 21 2.87 3.65 2.63
C TYR A 21 1.85 4.31 1.71
N VAL A 22 1.90 3.93 0.44
CA VAL A 22 0.89 4.19 -0.56
C VAL A 22 0.52 2.86 -1.22
N LEU A 23 -0.74 2.71 -1.58
CA LEU A 23 -1.19 1.57 -2.40
C LEU A 23 -1.12 2.00 -3.85
N VAL A 24 -0.38 1.25 -4.66
CA VAL A 24 -0.26 1.48 -6.10
C VAL A 24 -1.11 0.43 -6.79
N ILE A 25 -2.14 0.90 -7.50
CA ILE A 25 -3.12 0.05 -8.20
C ILE A 25 -3.08 0.45 -9.67
N ASP A 26 -2.71 -0.49 -10.55
CA ASP A 26 -2.60 -0.25 -11.99
C ASP A 26 -1.66 0.93 -12.37
N GLY A 27 -0.67 1.19 -11.51
CA GLY A 27 0.27 2.31 -11.66
C GLY A 27 -0.23 3.64 -11.08
N ASP A 28 -1.45 3.69 -10.56
CA ASP A 28 -1.99 4.86 -9.87
C ASP A 28 -1.69 4.77 -8.37
N ALA A 29 -0.96 5.76 -7.86
CA ALA A 29 -0.59 5.82 -6.45
C ALA A 29 -1.71 6.47 -5.65
N GLY A 30 -2.31 5.70 -4.75
CA GLY A 30 -3.35 6.14 -3.84
C GLY A 30 -2.86 7.12 -2.76
N PRO A 31 -3.72 7.42 -1.77
CA PRO A 31 -3.38 8.33 -0.69
C PRO A 31 -2.20 7.79 0.15
N GLN A 32 -1.37 8.71 0.62
CA GLN A 32 -0.28 8.40 1.54
C GLN A 32 -0.82 8.18 2.96
N ILE A 33 -0.63 6.97 3.50
CA ILE A 33 -1.10 6.57 4.82
C ILE A 33 0.08 6.50 5.80
N GLY A 34 -0.10 7.07 6.99
CA GLY A 34 0.88 7.13 8.07
C GLY A 34 0.70 8.37 8.95
N PRO A 35 1.68 8.73 9.80
CA PRO A 35 3.00 8.11 9.96
C PRO A 35 3.01 6.84 10.80
N TYR A 36 3.84 5.89 10.41
CA TYR A 36 4.21 4.69 11.14
C TYR A 36 5.59 4.85 11.77
N ARG A 37 5.83 4.13 12.88
CA ARG A 37 7.11 4.18 13.60
C ARG A 37 8.18 3.35 12.91
N THR A 38 7.79 2.30 12.19
CA THR A 38 8.70 1.38 11.50
C THR A 38 8.23 1.11 10.07
N GLU A 39 9.18 0.78 9.19
CA GLU A 39 8.89 0.33 7.82
C GLU A 39 7.95 -0.88 7.83
N GLN A 40 8.18 -1.82 8.75
CA GLN A 40 7.42 -3.05 8.85
C GLN A 40 5.96 -2.80 9.22
N GLU A 41 5.67 -1.88 10.14
CA GLU A 41 4.29 -1.47 10.44
C GLU A 41 3.59 -0.84 9.23
N ALA A 42 4.28 0.07 8.51
CA ALA A 42 3.72 0.69 7.32
C ALA A 42 3.43 -0.36 6.23
N ARG A 43 4.37 -1.28 6.02
CA ARG A 43 4.22 -2.36 5.05
C ARG A 43 3.08 -3.30 5.41
N SER A 44 3.04 -3.81 6.65
CA SER A 44 1.98 -4.73 7.08
C SER A 44 0.60 -4.08 7.04
N ALA A 45 0.50 -2.80 7.39
CA ALA A 45 -0.75 -2.05 7.27
C ALA A 45 -1.19 -1.95 5.80
N GLY A 46 -0.29 -1.56 4.90
CA GLY A 46 -0.58 -1.49 3.47
C GLY A 46 -0.89 -2.85 2.84
N GLU A 47 -0.17 -3.91 3.22
CA GLU A 47 -0.40 -5.26 2.66
C GLU A 47 -1.76 -5.80 3.11
N LYS A 48 -2.18 -5.47 4.33
CA LYS A 48 -3.51 -5.81 4.83
C LYS A 48 -4.62 -5.05 4.09
N GLU A 49 -4.47 -3.75 3.86
CA GLU A 49 -5.44 -2.98 3.07
C GLU A 49 -5.48 -3.44 1.61
N LEU A 50 -4.32 -3.73 1.01
CA LEU A 50 -4.24 -4.26 -0.34
C LEU A 50 -4.98 -5.59 -0.47
N ALA A 51 -4.80 -6.49 0.51
CA ALA A 51 -5.51 -7.76 0.54
C ALA A 51 -7.02 -7.58 0.74
N ASP A 52 -7.45 -6.60 1.55
CA ASP A 52 -8.86 -6.27 1.75
C ASP A 52 -9.50 -5.72 0.46
N LEU A 53 -8.77 -4.88 -0.28
CA LEU A 53 -9.19 -4.35 -1.59
C LEU A 53 -9.30 -5.42 -2.67
N ASP A 54 -8.34 -6.36 -2.73
CA ASP A 54 -8.35 -7.47 -3.68
C ASP A 54 -9.53 -8.43 -3.43
N LEU A 55 -9.84 -8.68 -2.15
CA LEU A 55 -10.97 -9.50 -1.73
C LEU A 55 -12.34 -8.82 -1.92
N GLY A 56 -12.38 -7.50 -2.08
CA GLY A 56 -13.60 -6.71 -2.28
C GLY A 56 -14.06 -6.56 -3.74
N ALA A 57 -13.32 -7.12 -4.71
CA ALA A 57 -13.62 -7.00 -6.14
C ALA A 57 -14.59 -8.06 -6.70
N ASP A 58 -15.20 -8.90 -5.85
CA ASP A 58 -16.14 -9.96 -6.22
C ASP A 58 -17.51 -9.75 -5.51
N GLU A 59 -18.29 -8.74 -5.94
CA GLU A 59 -19.76 -8.65 -5.74
C GLU A 59 -20.48 -8.14 -6.98
#